data_AF-X1VM90-F1
#
_entry.id   AF-X1VM90-F1
#
_cell.length_a   1.000
_cell.length_b   1.000
_cell.length_c   1.000
_cell.angle_alpha   90.00
_cell.angle_beta   90.00
_cell.angle_gamma   90.00
#
_symmetry.space_group_name_H-M   'P 1'
#
loop_
_entity.id
_entity.type
_entity.pdbx_description
1 polymer ?
#
loop_
_entity_poly.entity_id
_entity_poly.type
_entity_poly.pdbx_seq_one_letter_code
_entity_poly.pdbx_strand_id
1 'polypeptide(L)'
;MPISNLSLPQKSRYYHAFDFWREKYFGKFEREIIVKVPPADALMLTIRPVSGHPEILSTNMHYTQGAVDLKDVTWDDGDMKLHFSSDFAYQVDVKIFVYVPDNYILSDIQSSGVNGF
;
A
#
# COMPACT_ATOMS: atom_id res chain seq x y z
N MET A 1 -19.49 0.67 0.03
CA MET A 1 -19.39 -0.67 -0.58
C MET A 1 -19.01 -1.67 0.51
N PRO A 2 -19.82 -2.71 0.75
CA PRO A 2 -19.52 -3.76 1.74
C PRO A 2 -18.34 -4.65 1.32
N ILE A 3 -17.45 -5.00 2.26
CA ILE A 3 -16.32 -5.91 1.99
C ILE A 3 -16.76 -7.34 1.70
N SER A 4 -17.95 -7.74 2.15
CA SER A 4 -18.50 -9.08 1.89
C SER A 4 -18.71 -9.36 0.41
N ASN A 5 -18.78 -8.30 -0.40
CA ASN A 5 -18.93 -8.39 -1.85
C ASN A 5 -17.57 -8.51 -2.57
N LEU A 6 -16.48 -8.45 -1.82
CA LEU A 6 -15.11 -8.58 -2.30
C LEU A 6 -14.56 -9.88 -1.74
N SER A 7 -13.99 -10.74 -2.59
CA SER A 7 -13.42 -12.03 -2.19
C SER A 7 -12.10 -11.88 -1.42
N LEU A 8 -12.12 -11.12 -0.33
CA LEU A 8 -10.96 -10.79 0.49
C LEU A 8 -10.73 -11.81 1.61
N PRO A 9 -9.49 -11.97 2.11
CA PRO A 9 -9.19 -12.86 3.23
C PRO A 9 -9.92 -12.45 4.51
N GLN A 10 -10.88 -13.25 4.97
CA GLN A 10 -11.75 -12.92 6.11
C GLN A 10 -11.06 -12.95 7.49
N LYS A 11 -9.76 -13.22 7.55
CA LYS A 11 -9.00 -13.27 8.82
C LYS A 11 -8.65 -11.90 9.37
N SER A 12 -8.62 -10.86 8.52
CA SER A 12 -8.33 -9.51 8.99
C SER A 12 -9.61 -8.78 9.39
N ARG A 13 -9.55 -8.11 10.54
CA ARG A 13 -10.63 -7.26 11.04
C ARG A 13 -10.71 -5.94 10.29
N TYR A 14 -9.57 -5.38 9.89
CA TYR A 14 -9.52 -4.09 9.23
C TYR A 14 -8.82 -4.23 7.88
N TYR A 15 -9.18 -3.36 6.94
CA TYR A 15 -8.59 -3.26 5.63
C TYR A 15 -8.13 -1.84 5.35
N HIS A 16 -7.00 -1.72 4.65
CA HIS A 16 -6.55 -0.48 4.04
C HIS A 16 -7.31 -0.22 2.74
N ALA A 17 -7.54 1.05 2.42
CA ALA A 17 -7.93 1.48 1.09
C ALA A 17 -7.01 2.60 0.60
N PHE A 18 -6.45 2.42 -0.60
CA PHE A 18 -5.61 3.41 -1.25
C PHE A 18 -6.08 3.63 -2.69
N ASP A 19 -6.21 4.89 -3.11
CA ASP A 19 -6.56 5.27 -4.48
C ASP A 19 -5.34 5.65 -5.29
N PHE A 20 -5.12 4.91 -6.38
CA PHE A 20 -3.99 5.09 -7.28
C PHE A 20 -3.97 6.50 -7.91
N TRP A 21 -5.09 6.96 -8.47
CA TRP A 21 -5.11 8.20 -9.26
C TRP A 21 -4.87 9.45 -8.42
N ARG A 22 -5.32 9.44 -7.17
CA ARG A 22 -5.19 10.58 -6.26
C ARG A 22 -4.04 10.43 -5.27
N GLU A 23 -3.28 9.34 -5.37
CA GLU A 23 -2.24 8.96 -4.41
C GLU A 23 -2.71 9.10 -2.95
N LYS A 24 -3.96 8.66 -2.69
CA LYS A 24 -4.68 8.97 -1.45
C LYS A 24 -4.99 7.73 -0.63
N TYR A 25 -4.53 7.74 0.62
CA TYR A 25 -4.95 6.78 1.62
C TYR A 25 -6.28 7.19 2.27
N PHE A 26 -7.26 6.29 2.25
CA PHE A 26 -8.60 6.49 2.84
C PHE A 26 -8.72 5.99 4.29
N GLY A 27 -7.64 5.44 4.85
CA GLY A 27 -7.64 4.91 6.21
C GLY A 27 -7.98 3.42 6.29
N LYS A 28 -8.14 2.96 7.53
CA LYS A 28 -8.56 1.60 7.87
C LYS A 28 -10.08 1.54 7.95
N PHE A 29 -10.69 0.48 7.44
CA PHE A 29 -12.13 0.24 7.53
C PHE A 29 -12.42 -1.24 7.82
N GLU A 30 -13.53 -1.53 8.50
CA GLU A 30 -13.89 -2.91 8.90
C GLU A 30 -14.88 -3.54 7.92
N ARG A 31 -16.08 -2.95 7.77
CA ARG A 31 -17.18 -3.60 7.03
C ARG A 31 -17.46 -2.99 5.67
N GLU A 32 -17.25 -1.69 5.54
CA GLU A 32 -17.54 -0.95 4.33
C GLU A 32 -16.63 0.26 4.19
N ILE A 33 -16.43 0.65 2.94
CA ILE A 33 -15.81 1.92 2.57
C ILE A 33 -16.83 2.80 1.87
N ILE A 34 -16.94 4.05 2.30
CA ILE A 34 -17.80 5.07 1.69
C ILE A 34 -16.88 6.15 1.11
N VAL A 35 -16.95 6.31 -0.20
CA VAL A 35 -16.15 7.27 -0.96
C VAL A 35 -17.06 8.08 -1.87
N LYS A 36 -16.76 9.37 -2.00
CA LYS A 36 -17.45 10.25 -2.95
C LYS A 36 -16.70 10.17 -4.29
N VAL A 37 -17.42 9.78 -5.34
CA VAL A 37 -16.93 9.85 -6.72
C VAL A 37 -17.71 10.96 -7.43
N PRO A 38 -17.06 12.06 -7.82
CA PRO A 38 -17.70 13.11 -8.62
C PRO A 38 -18.26 12.57 -9.95
N PRO A 39 -19.23 13.27 -10.57
CA PRO A 39 -19.68 12.94 -11.92
C PRO A 39 -18.51 12.89 -12.91
N ALA A 40 -18.51 11.88 -13.79
CA ALA A 40 -17.46 11.63 -14.79
C ALA A 40 -16.05 11.39 -14.20
N ASP A 41 -15.97 10.89 -12.96
CA ASP A 41 -14.71 10.52 -12.29
C ASP A 41 -14.69 9.01 -11.99
N ALA A 42 -13.50 8.46 -11.73
CA ALA A 42 -13.30 7.06 -11.37
C ALA A 42 -12.28 6.91 -10.23
N LEU A 43 -12.48 5.85 -9.44
CA LEU A 43 -11.59 5.48 -8.36
C LEU A 43 -10.88 4.16 -8.69
N MET A 44 -9.58 4.09 -8.41
CA MET A 44 -8.82 2.85 -8.55
C MET A 44 -8.28 2.44 -7.19
N LEU A 45 -9.12 1.72 -6.44
CA LEU A 45 -8.81 1.33 -5.06
C LEU A 45 -8.06 0.01 -5.00
N THR A 46 -6.93 0.01 -4.31
CA THR A 46 -6.38 -1.21 -3.72
C THR A 46 -6.93 -1.40 -2.31
N ILE A 47 -7.40 -2.61 -2.03
CA ILE A 47 -7.89 -3.02 -0.70
C ILE A 47 -7.02 -4.15 -0.19
N ARG A 48 -6.43 -3.98 0.99
CA ARG A 48 -5.52 -4.96 1.61
C ARG A 48 -5.88 -5.17 3.07
N PRO A 49 -5.74 -6.38 3.62
CA PRO A 49 -5.86 -6.58 5.06
C PRO A 49 -4.84 -5.71 5.79
N VAL A 50 -5.22 -5.16 6.94
CA VAL A 50 -4.30 -4.44 7.84
C VAL A 50 -3.43 -5.45 8.57
N SER A 51 -2.14 -5.16 8.63
CA SER A 51 -1.13 -5.88 9.39
C SER A 51 -0.82 -5.17 10.72
N GLY A 52 -0.17 -5.88 11.64
CA GLY A 52 0.28 -5.32 12.93
C GLY A 52 1.58 -4.52 12.86
N HIS A 53 2.20 -4.45 11.69
CA HIS A 53 3.52 -3.90 11.43
C HIS A 53 3.49 -2.97 10.21
N PRO A 54 4.55 -2.18 9.95
CA PRO A 54 4.67 -1.39 8.72
C PRO A 54 4.48 -2.24 7.45
N GLU A 55 3.78 -1.68 6.47
CA GLU A 55 3.44 -2.38 5.23
C GLU A 55 3.25 -1.44 4.04
N ILE A 56 3.45 -1.96 2.83
CA ILE A 56 3.27 -1.20 1.60
C ILE A 56 1.79 -1.13 1.24
N LEU A 57 1.25 0.09 1.15
CA LEU A 57 -0.11 0.37 0.71
C LEU A 57 -0.25 0.29 -0.80
N SER A 58 0.66 0.93 -1.54
CA SER A 58 0.56 1.11 -2.98
C SER A 58 1.88 1.60 -3.60
N THR A 59 1.94 1.60 -4.93
CA THR A 59 2.96 2.25 -5.74
C THR A 59 2.28 3.07 -6.84
N ASN A 60 2.95 4.11 -7.35
CA ASN A 60 2.43 4.90 -8.47
C ASN A 60 2.85 4.35 -9.85
N MET A 61 3.48 3.18 -9.90
CA MET A 61 4.11 2.69 -11.13
C MET A 61 3.14 2.02 -12.10
N HIS A 62 2.39 1.05 -11.61
CA HIS A 62 1.40 0.29 -12.37
C HIS A 62 0.06 0.36 -11.64
N TYR A 63 -1.05 0.36 -12.39
CA TYR A 63 -2.40 0.37 -11.79
C TYR A 63 -2.68 -0.85 -10.90
N THR A 64 -1.86 -1.90 -11.02
CA THR A 64 -1.86 -3.09 -10.14
C THR A 64 -1.21 -2.83 -8.78
N GLN A 65 -0.66 -1.63 -8.57
CA GLN A 65 -0.28 -1.06 -7.27
C GLN A 65 0.70 -1.93 -6.48
N GLY A 66 1.71 -2.50 -7.13
CA GLY A 66 2.70 -3.36 -6.48
C GLY A 66 2.60 -4.84 -6.84
N ALA A 67 1.51 -5.29 -7.48
CA ALA A 67 1.34 -6.72 -7.75
C ALA A 67 2.31 -7.27 -8.82
N VAL A 68 2.88 -6.41 -9.67
CA VAL A 68 3.79 -6.81 -10.76
C VAL A 68 5.19 -6.22 -10.60
N ASP A 69 5.30 -5.15 -9.82
CA ASP A 69 6.47 -4.30 -9.66
C ASP A 69 7.19 -4.50 -8.32
N LEU A 70 6.49 -4.99 -7.28
CA LEU A 70 7.12 -5.34 -6.01
C LEU A 70 7.38 -6.84 -5.91
N LYS A 71 8.53 -7.18 -5.36
CA LYS A 71 8.99 -8.55 -5.10
C LYS A 71 9.52 -8.64 -3.67
N ASP A 72 9.48 -9.85 -3.12
CA ASP A 72 10.08 -10.17 -1.82
C ASP A 72 9.67 -9.19 -0.69
N VAL A 73 8.40 -8.76 -0.70
CA VAL A 73 7.87 -7.86 0.33
C VAL A 73 7.73 -8.65 1.63
N THR A 74 8.59 -8.36 2.60
CA THR A 74 8.64 -9.08 3.89
C THR A 74 8.86 -8.12 5.04
N TRP A 75 8.21 -8.41 6.16
CA TRP A 75 8.49 -7.76 7.44
C TRP A 75 9.37 -8.67 8.29
N ASP A 76 10.42 -8.12 8.87
CA ASP A 76 11.28 -8.78 9.86
C ASP A 76 10.99 -8.20 11.26
N ASP A 77 10.38 -9.01 12.13
CA ASP A 77 10.08 -8.63 13.51
C ASP A 77 11.33 -8.53 14.40
N GLY A 78 12.41 -9.26 14.09
CA GLY A 78 13.64 -9.23 14.88
C GLY A 78 14.41 -7.92 14.71
N ASP A 79 14.45 -7.43 13.47
CA ASP A 79 15.16 -6.21 13.10
C ASP A 79 14.25 -4.98 12.93
N MET A 80 12.93 -5.17 13.01
CA MET A 80 11.90 -4.15 12.74
C MET A 80 12.04 -3.47 11.37
N LYS A 81 12.24 -4.29 10.32
CA LYS A 81 12.47 -3.80 8.95
C LYS A 81 11.44 -4.32 7.98
N LEU A 82 10.99 -3.43 7.11
CA LEU A 82 10.21 -3.76 5.92
C LEU A 82 11.17 -3.86 4.74
N HIS A 83 11.34 -5.07 4.20
CA HIS A 83 12.14 -5.34 3.03
C HIS A 83 11.24 -5.49 1.81
N PHE A 84 11.71 -5.00 0.67
CA PHE A 84 11.12 -5.27 -0.64
C PHE A 84 12.17 -5.01 -1.72
N SER A 85 11.96 -5.60 -2.89
CA SER A 85 12.70 -5.27 -4.10
C SER A 85 11.73 -4.92 -5.23
N SER A 86 12.22 -4.27 -6.27
CA SER A 86 11.40 -3.79 -7.37
C SER A 86 12.23 -3.53 -8.62
N ASP A 87 11.57 -3.58 -9.78
CA ASP A 87 12.18 -3.28 -11.06
C ASP A 87 11.59 -1.98 -11.62
N PHE A 88 12.41 -0.91 -11.61
CA PHE A 88 11.99 0.45 -11.93
C PHE A 88 12.42 0.92 -13.31
N ALA A 89 12.82 0.01 -14.22
CA ALA A 89 13.66 0.29 -15.39
C ALA A 89 13.25 1.46 -16.33
N TYR A 90 12.05 2.02 -16.20
CA TYR A 90 11.54 3.06 -17.10
C TYR A 90 10.86 4.27 -16.42
N GLN A 91 10.86 4.37 -15.07
CA GLN A 91 10.14 5.45 -14.38
C GLN A 91 11.06 6.41 -13.63
N VAL A 92 10.77 7.71 -13.77
CA VAL A 92 11.61 8.80 -13.26
C VAL A 92 11.09 9.38 -11.92
N ASP A 93 9.81 9.17 -11.60
CA ASP A 93 9.17 9.63 -10.35
C ASP A 93 8.41 8.46 -9.68
N VAL A 94 9.16 7.52 -9.13
CA VAL A 94 8.60 6.35 -8.45
C VAL A 94 8.31 6.68 -6.99
N LYS A 95 7.07 6.39 -6.57
CA LYS A 95 6.64 6.51 -5.19
C LYS A 95 6.16 5.17 -4.66
N ILE A 96 6.55 4.90 -3.41
CA ILE A 96 6.08 3.78 -2.62
C ILE A 96 5.40 4.36 -1.39
N PHE A 97 4.13 4.00 -1.20
CA PHE A 97 3.34 4.46 -0.07
C PHE A 97 3.38 3.40 1.02
N VAL A 98 3.95 3.75 2.17
CA VAL A 98 4.09 2.85 3.32
C VAL A 98 3.17 3.33 4.44
N TYR A 99 2.40 2.41 5.02
CA TYR A 99 1.70 2.64 6.28
C TYR A 99 2.62 2.28 7.44
N VAL A 100 2.73 3.18 8.42
CA VAL A 100 3.45 2.96 9.66
C VAL A 100 2.44 3.02 10.80
N PRO A 101 2.19 1.92 11.53
CA PRO A 101 1.30 1.93 12.69
C PRO A 101 1.83 2.83 13.82
N ASP A 102 0.95 3.37 14.65
CA ASP A 102 1.28 4.38 15.68
C ASP A 102 2.34 3.94 16.71
N ASN A 103 2.53 2.62 16.89
CA ASN A 103 3.55 2.06 17.77
C ASN A 103 4.94 1.91 17.11
N TYR A 104 5.09 2.37 15.87
CA TYR A 104 6.36 2.44 15.15
C TYR A 104 6.69 3.87 14.78
N ILE A 105 8.00 4.15 14.68
CA ILE A 105 8.52 5.41 14.15
C ILE A 105 9.54 5.04 13.08
N LEU A 106 9.41 5.63 11.90
CA LEU A 106 10.40 5.47 10.84
C LEU A 106 11.72 6.11 11.27
N SER A 107 12.77 5.29 11.39
CA SER A 107 14.09 5.75 11.82
C SER A 107 15.07 5.94 10.67
N ASP A 108 14.98 5.13 9.62
CA ASP A 108 15.93 5.11 8.51
C ASP A 108 15.32 4.52 7.24
N ILE A 109 15.87 4.86 6.08
CA ILE A 109 15.53 4.31 4.76
C ILE A 109 16.83 3.99 4.03
N GLN A 110 16.96 2.75 3.54
CA GLN A 110 18.13 2.30 2.77
C GLN A 110 17.70 1.72 1.44
N SER A 111 18.46 2.00 0.38
CA SER A 111 18.28 1.40 -0.95
C SER A 111 19.64 1.02 -1.53
N SER A 112 19.71 -0.16 -2.18
CA SER A 112 20.88 -0.65 -2.91
C SER A 112 20.84 -0.32 -4.40
N GLY A 113 19.73 0.25 -4.90
CA GLY A 113 19.50 0.59 -6.30
C GLY A 113 19.15 2.07 -6.48
N VAL A 114 20.00 2.76 -7.23
CA VAL A 114 19.93 4.17 -7.67
C VAL A 114 20.15 5.24 -6.58
N ASN A 115 21.15 6.10 -6.81
CA ASN A 115 21.46 7.28 -6.01
C ASN A 115 20.26 8.26 -5.96
N GLY A 116 19.83 8.65 -4.76
CA GLY A 116 18.93 9.78 -4.56
C GLY A 116 17.74 9.48 -3.66
N PHE A 117 17.95 9.53 -2.34
CA PHE A 117 16.95 9.97 -1.37
C PHE A 117 17.51 11.20 -0.67
#